data_AF-A0A3N5F1Q4-F1
#
_entry.id   AF-A0A3N5F1Q4-F1
#
_cell.length_a   1.000
_cell.length_b   1.000
_cell.length_c   1.000
_cell.angle_alpha   90.00
_cell.angle_beta   90.00
_cell.angle_gamma   90.00
#
_symmetry.space_group_name_H-M   'P 1'
#
loop_
_entity.id
_entity.type
_entity.pdbx_description
1 polymer ?
#
loop_
_entity_poly.entity_id
_entity_poly.type
_entity_poly.pdbx_seq_one_letter_code
_entity_poly.pdbx_strand_id
1 'polypeptide(L)' 'MASYVLVHGAWHGGWCYRDTARMLRAQGHTVITP' A
#
# COMPACT_ATOMS: atom_id res chain seq x y z
N MET A 1 -2.55 -10.78 -10.83
CA MET A 1 -3.30 -9.64 -10.27
C MET A 1 -3.83 -10.03 -8.90
N ALA A 2 -3.66 -9.17 -7.89
CA ALA A 2 -4.09 -9.41 -6.51
C ALA A 2 -4.45 -8.08 -5.84
N SER A 3 -5.21 -8.14 -4.74
CA SER A 3 -5.58 -6.98 -3.95
C SER A 3 -4.85 -7.01 -2.61
N TYR A 4 -4.12 -5.94 -2.29
CA TYR A 4 -3.40 -5.77 -1.03
C TYR A 4 -4.02 -4.65 -0.21
N VAL A 5 -4.13 -4.87 1.10
CA VAL A 5 -4.47 -3.84 2.09
C VAL A 5 -3.28 -3.66 3.00
N LEU A 6 -2.66 -2.48 2.99
CA LEU A 6 -1.49 -2.19 3.81
C LEU A 6 -1.92 -1.37 5.03
N VAL A 7 -1.90 -1.99 6.20
CA VAL A 7 -2.35 -1.39 7.45
C VAL A 7 -1.14 -0.92 8.24
N HIS A 8 -1.09 0.38 8.54
CA HIS A 8 0.04 0.97 9.25
C HIS A 8 -0.01 0.69 10.75
N GLY A 9 1.15 0.78 11.41
CA GLY A 9 1.25 0.71 12.87
C GLY A 9 0.80 2.00 13.56
N ALA A 10 0.82 1.99 14.90
CA ALA A 10 0.52 3.18 15.70
C ALA A 10 1.40 4.38 15.28
N TRP A 11 0.81 5.59 15.32
CA TRP A 11 1.47 6.87 14.98
C TRP A 11 1.94 7.04 13.52
N HIS A 12 1.53 6.15 12.63
CA HIS A 12 1.75 6.26 11.19
C HIS A 12 0.43 6.53 10.46
N GLY A 13 0.49 6.66 9.13
CA GLY A 13 -0.67 6.66 8.23
C GLY A 13 -0.29 5.94 6.94
N GLY A 14 -1.23 5.77 5.99
CA GLY A 14 -0.96 5.13 4.70
C GLY A 14 0.25 5.69 3.92
N TRP A 15 0.69 6.91 4.23
CA TRP A 15 1.91 7.53 3.71
C TRP A 15 3.18 6.70 3.94
N CYS A 16 3.26 5.91 5.01
CA CYS A 16 4.43 5.07 5.30
C CYS A 16 4.66 3.97 4.25
N TYR A 17 3.62 3.64 3.46
CA TYR A 17 3.69 2.66 2.39
C TYR A 17 3.72 3.26 1.00
N ARG A 18 3.97 4.57 0.84
CA ARG A 18 3.93 5.25 -0.46
C ARG A 18 4.72 4.52 -1.54
N ASP A 19 5.96 4.15 -1.24
CA ASP A 19 6.88 3.58 -2.23
C ASP A 19 6.52 2.11 -2.52
N THR A 20 6.15 1.33 -1.49
CA THR A 20 5.64 -0.04 -1.64
C THR A 20 4.35 -0.09 -2.46
N ALA A 21 3.39 0.78 -2.15
CA ALA A 21 2.12 0.87 -2.87
C ALA A 21 2.33 1.28 -4.33
N ARG A 22 3.28 2.18 -4.61
CA ARG A 22 3.68 2.52 -5.98
C ARG A 22 4.23 1.32 -6.73
N MET A 23 5.13 0.55 -6.15
CA MET A 23 5.72 -0.64 -6.79
C MET A 23 4.67 -1.72 -7.08
N LEU A 24 3.81 -2.03 -6.12
CA LEU A 24 2.75 -3.02 -6.28
C LEU A 24 1.73 -2.59 -7.34
N ARG A 25 1.35 -1.31 -7.37
CA ARG A 25 0.48 -0.76 -8.43
C ARG A 25 1.14 -0.84 -9.82
N ALA A 26 2.45 -0.57 -9.92
CA ALA A 26 3.19 -0.70 -11.17
C ALA A 26 3.25 -2.15 -11.69
N GLN A 27 3.14 -3.13 -10.79
CA GLN A 27 3.01 -4.55 -11.14
C GLN A 27 1.55 -4.97 -11.47
N GLY A 28 0.60 -4.03 -11.50
CA GLY A 28 -0.80 -4.29 -11.83
C GLY A 28 -1.65 -4.81 -10.67
N HIS A 29 -1.21 -4.62 -9.42
CA HIS A 29 -1.99 -4.96 -8.23
C HIS A 29 -2.87 -3.79 -7.77
N THR A 30 -4.03 -4.13 -7.18
CA THR A 30 -4.86 -3.16 -6.47
C THR A 30 -4.31 -2.99 -5.06
N VAL A 31 -4.08 -1.75 -4.61
CA VAL A 31 -3.51 -1.48 -3.29
C VAL A 31 -4.31 -0.41 -2.56
N ILE A 32 -4.80 -0.75 -1.37
CA ILE A 32 -5.48 0.14 -0.44
C ILE A 32 -4.55 0.38 0.75
N THR A 33 -4.38 1.65 1.11
CA THR A 33 -3.57 2.09 2.25
C THR A 33 -4.43 3.00 3.11
N PRO A 34 -5.09 2.49 4.18
CA PRO A 34 -5.90 3.32 5.08
C PRO A 34 -5.05 4.36 5.81
#